data_AF-A0A2T3N074-F1
#
_entry.id   AF-A0A2T3N074-F1
#
_cell.length_a   1.000
_cell.length_b   1.000
_cell.length_c   1.000
_cell.angle_alpha   90.00
_cell.angle_beta   90.00
_cell.angle_gamma   90.00
#
_symmetry.space_group_name_H-M   'P 1'
#
loop_
_entity.id
_entity.type
_entity.pdbx_description
1 polymer ?
#
loop_
_entity_poly.entity_id
_entity_poly.type
_entity_poly.pdbx_seq_one_letter_code
_entity_poly.pdbx_strand_id
1 'polypeptide(L)'
;MNTANKMKLSKLINKAEQYYSNQNYQRELETWQKVLKIEPYNPCWKHNIALSLSMLERYEESAIIFEELIVTNPELSRVHNNYAYTLSKMGAESQTIFPLQLVALATSSDGSEFLRHFHNVAITASFSLEFTDDSDLSSDFILDELKEKAHEICDRSFKPPEDPDVYKAKINESISGYRDIISYRNNLISKNWGKARSDIKSAHKKLSSQSIHPALNIINLIVKPNFEVITITFKILELFASGKSINEDDLKSDIKKIEAKNSFLESQESFSHHRYLSDTTYRFIITLSETILFLSNSDCTSSLDELYEKIGTYDSYQNTIQSFYLNDEYVDIIKVCKEQLALLENVIESSLVEDNIQSEKKRSLRNILLFINGKSFSSKFIDKLISSEVVGVNINREISAFTKLIDFKHFIERQCAKDIYANGKPHEYIGRALLQSHLTSRSYREVQTRGGYTDILTFEGGHRYLYEVKIWRGLKYHQQGIREIEEYIRGEDDDGLLKEVFYVIFDPTKNRMAEKEAKKTLFKHKIRKTNITVNIVTININLEQPSRIK
;
A
#
# COMPACT_ATOMS: atom_id res chain seq x y z
N MET A 1 -6.92 -37.60 21.59
CA MET A 1 -6.44 -36.60 22.58
C MET A 1 -7.06 -36.88 23.95
N ASN A 2 -6.27 -36.97 25.03
CA ASN A 2 -6.79 -37.26 26.38
C ASN A 2 -7.59 -36.08 26.97
N THR A 3 -8.41 -36.33 27.98
CA THR A 3 -9.33 -35.35 28.59
C THR A 3 -8.59 -34.13 29.15
N ALA A 4 -7.40 -34.33 29.72
CA ALA A 4 -6.54 -33.26 30.22
C ALA A 4 -6.06 -32.31 29.11
N ASN A 5 -5.64 -32.84 27.95
CA ASN A 5 -5.25 -32.04 26.79
C ASN A 5 -6.45 -31.32 26.16
N LYS A 6 -7.66 -31.91 26.16
CA LYS A 6 -8.89 -31.23 25.70
C LYS A 6 -9.24 -30.02 26.57
N MET A 7 -9.20 -30.19 27.89
CA MET A 7 -9.47 -29.09 28.82
C MET A 7 -8.39 -28.00 28.74
N LYS A 8 -7.11 -28.39 28.63
CA LYS A 8 -5.99 -27.45 28.43
C LYS A 8 -6.12 -26.68 27.12
N LEU A 9 -6.48 -27.36 26.03
CA LEU A 9 -6.69 -26.76 24.71
C LEU A 9 -7.80 -25.71 24.76
N SER A 10 -8.98 -26.07 25.26
CA SER A 10 -10.11 -25.13 25.40
C SER A 10 -9.76 -23.92 26.26
N LYS A 11 -9.05 -24.11 27.38
CA LYS A 11 -8.60 -23.00 28.22
C LYS A 11 -7.63 -22.06 27.50
N LEU A 12 -6.74 -22.60 26.66
CA LEU A 12 -5.82 -21.79 25.87
C LEU A 12 -6.53 -21.03 24.75
N ILE A 13 -7.48 -21.67 24.05
CA ILE A 13 -8.30 -21.03 23.00
C ILE A 13 -9.05 -19.82 23.58
N ASN A 14 -9.82 -20.02 24.66
CA ASN A 14 -10.58 -18.93 25.28
C ASN A 14 -9.67 -17.79 25.75
N LYS A 15 -8.47 -18.13 26.23
CA LYS A 15 -7.49 -17.13 26.68
C LYS A 15 -6.91 -16.33 25.51
N ALA A 16 -6.66 -16.98 24.36
CA ALA A 16 -6.22 -16.30 23.16
C ALA A 16 -7.31 -15.35 22.63
N GLU A 17 -8.56 -15.80 22.54
CA GLU A 17 -9.71 -14.98 22.15
C GLU A 17 -9.91 -13.77 23.07
N GLN A 18 -9.71 -13.96 24.38
CA GLN A 18 -9.73 -12.85 25.34
C GLN A 18 -8.58 -11.87 25.11
N TYR A 19 -7.37 -12.34 24.81
CA TYR A 19 -6.25 -11.47 24.48
C TYR A 19 -6.50 -10.69 23.19
N TYR A 20 -7.07 -11.31 22.16
CA TYR A 20 -7.47 -10.63 20.94
C TYR A 20 -8.50 -9.52 21.20
N SER A 21 -9.55 -9.83 21.97
CA SER A 21 -10.61 -8.86 22.33
C SER A 21 -10.06 -7.66 23.12
N ASN A 22 -9.01 -7.88 23.91
CA ASN A 22 -8.30 -6.83 24.66
C ASN A 22 -7.15 -6.20 23.86
N GLN A 23 -7.03 -6.50 22.56
CA GLN A 23 -5.98 -6.02 21.66
C GLN A 23 -4.55 -6.34 22.13
N ASN A 24 -4.38 -7.38 22.96
CA ASN A 24 -3.08 -7.84 23.44
C ASN A 24 -2.52 -8.92 22.50
N TYR A 25 -2.19 -8.49 21.28
CA TYR A 25 -1.80 -9.39 20.19
C TYR A 25 -0.49 -10.16 20.47
N GLN A 26 0.41 -9.61 21.29
CA GLN A 26 1.64 -10.31 21.68
C GLN A 26 1.33 -11.55 22.53
N ARG A 27 0.47 -11.41 23.55
CA ARG A 27 0.06 -12.56 24.37
C ARG A 27 -0.86 -13.51 23.62
N GLU A 28 -1.66 -12.98 22.70
CA GLU A 28 -2.46 -13.77 21.78
C GLU A 28 -1.57 -14.71 20.95
N LEU A 29 -0.56 -14.15 20.27
CA LEU A 29 0.42 -14.87 19.46
C LEU A 29 1.09 -16.00 20.25
N GLU A 30 1.62 -15.70 21.43
CA GLU A 30 2.26 -16.70 22.31
C GLU A 30 1.29 -17.80 22.74
N THR A 31 0.01 -17.47 22.89
CA THR A 31 -1.03 -18.42 23.30
C THR A 31 -1.42 -19.32 22.12
N TRP A 32 -1.59 -18.77 20.91
CA TRP A 32 -1.82 -19.56 19.70
C TRP A 32 -0.65 -20.49 19.37
N GLN A 33 0.58 -20.07 19.60
CA GLN A 33 1.76 -20.96 19.46
C GLN A 33 1.72 -22.14 20.45
N LYS A 34 1.15 -21.97 21.65
CA LYS A 34 0.92 -23.07 22.61
C LYS A 34 -0.21 -23.98 22.17
N VAL A 35 -1.28 -23.42 21.59
CA VAL A 35 -2.39 -24.17 21.00
C VAL A 35 -1.89 -25.08 19.87
N LEU A 36 -1.09 -24.52 18.94
CA LEU A 36 -0.51 -25.25 17.81
C LEU A 36 0.39 -26.42 18.24
N LYS A 37 1.08 -26.32 19.38
CA LYS A 37 1.88 -27.44 19.94
C LYS A 37 1.01 -28.62 20.42
N ILE A 38 -0.25 -28.36 20.81
CA ILE A 38 -1.19 -29.39 21.27
C ILE A 38 -1.97 -29.96 20.09
N GLU A 39 -2.37 -29.11 19.14
CA GLU A 39 -3.12 -29.49 17.94
C GLU A 39 -2.43 -28.93 16.68
N PRO A 40 -1.42 -29.63 16.14
CA PRO A 40 -0.57 -29.08 15.08
C PRO A 40 -1.19 -29.05 13.68
N TYR A 41 -2.29 -29.77 13.47
CA TYR A 41 -2.88 -30.00 12.14
C TYR A 41 -4.12 -29.16 11.83
N ASN A 42 -4.63 -28.39 12.80
CA ASN A 42 -5.79 -27.54 12.57
C ASN A 42 -5.35 -26.19 11.95
N PRO A 43 -5.74 -25.89 10.70
CA PRO A 43 -5.28 -24.70 9.98
C PRO A 43 -5.76 -23.39 10.61
N CYS A 44 -6.86 -23.42 11.39
CA CYS A 44 -7.38 -22.28 12.12
C CYS A 44 -6.34 -21.65 13.06
N TRP A 45 -5.48 -22.47 13.66
CA TRP A 45 -4.49 -21.99 14.63
C TRP A 45 -3.34 -21.25 13.95
N LYS A 46 -2.88 -21.75 12.79
CA LYS A 46 -1.91 -21.03 11.95
C LYS A 46 -2.50 -19.73 11.42
N HIS A 47 -3.76 -19.75 10.99
CA HIS A 47 -4.47 -18.54 10.58
C HIS A 47 -4.47 -17.48 11.69
N ASN A 48 -4.78 -17.87 12.93
CA ASN A 48 -4.83 -16.92 14.05
C ASN A 48 -3.43 -16.42 14.43
N ILE A 49 -2.38 -17.24 14.32
CA ILE A 49 -0.99 -16.79 14.47
C ILE A 49 -0.65 -15.72 13.43
N ALA A 50 -1.00 -15.97 12.16
CA ALA A 50 -0.78 -15.01 11.08
C ALA A 50 -1.53 -13.70 11.35
N LEU A 51 -2.79 -13.79 11.79
CA LEU A 51 -3.58 -12.62 12.17
C LEU A 51 -2.94 -11.83 13.31
N SER A 52 -2.52 -12.48 14.40
CA SER A 52 -1.81 -11.81 15.50
C SER A 52 -0.53 -11.12 15.04
N LEU A 53 0.23 -11.74 14.11
CA LEU A 53 1.42 -11.12 13.53
C LEU A 53 1.07 -9.87 12.72
N SER A 54 0.00 -9.92 11.92
CA SER A 54 -0.50 -8.73 11.21
C SER A 54 -0.94 -7.62 12.16
N MET A 55 -1.63 -7.95 13.26
CA MET A 55 -2.02 -6.96 14.28
C MET A 55 -0.85 -6.40 15.08
N LEU A 56 0.30 -7.09 15.08
CA LEU A 56 1.57 -6.62 15.61
C LEU A 56 2.43 -5.89 14.57
N GLU A 57 1.89 -5.62 13.38
CA GLU A 57 2.58 -5.03 12.23
C GLU A 57 3.80 -5.83 11.72
N ARG A 58 3.88 -7.11 12.09
CA ARG A 58 4.89 -8.07 11.61
C ARG A 58 4.37 -8.73 10.33
N TYR A 59 4.16 -7.90 9.32
CA TYR A 59 3.43 -8.28 8.12
C TYR A 59 4.16 -9.32 7.27
N GLU A 60 5.50 -9.25 7.15
CA GLU A 60 6.29 -10.21 6.38
C GLU A 60 6.16 -11.64 6.97
N GLU A 61 6.29 -11.77 8.30
CA GLU A 61 6.10 -13.05 8.99
C GLU A 61 4.66 -13.56 8.87
N SER A 62 3.68 -12.65 8.83
CA SER A 62 2.26 -12.97 8.64
C SER A 62 1.99 -13.48 7.21
N ALA A 63 2.51 -12.80 6.19
CA ALA A 63 2.38 -13.13 4.78
C ALA A 63 2.90 -14.54 4.47
N ILE A 64 4.06 -14.91 5.01
CA ILE A 64 4.63 -16.26 4.84
C ILE A 64 3.64 -17.36 5.33
N ILE A 65 2.98 -17.13 6.46
CA ILE A 65 2.02 -18.12 7.00
C ILE A 65 0.74 -18.15 6.16
N PHE A 66 0.27 -16.99 5.72
CA PHE A 66 -0.90 -16.92 4.84
C PHE A 66 -0.65 -17.59 3.49
N GLU A 67 0.53 -17.41 2.89
CA GLU A 67 0.96 -18.14 1.68
C GLU A 67 0.91 -19.64 1.86
N GLU A 68 1.41 -20.17 2.98
CA GLU A 68 1.30 -21.59 3.28
C GLU A 68 -0.17 -22.03 3.34
N LEU A 69 -1.03 -21.21 3.96
CA LEU A 69 -2.43 -21.57 4.20
C LEU A 69 -3.26 -21.55 2.92
N ILE A 70 -3.07 -20.59 2.01
CA ILE A 70 -3.82 -20.56 0.73
C ILE A 70 -3.52 -21.79 -0.14
N VAL A 71 -2.32 -22.37 0.01
CA VAL A 71 -1.90 -23.56 -0.73
C VAL A 71 -2.50 -24.83 -0.12
N THR A 72 -2.43 -24.93 1.20
CA THR A 72 -2.83 -26.15 1.93
C THR A 72 -4.32 -26.21 2.21
N ASN A 73 -4.98 -25.05 2.25
CA ASN A 73 -6.39 -24.89 2.59
C ASN A 73 -7.03 -23.82 1.67
N PRO A 74 -7.08 -24.06 0.34
CA PRO A 74 -7.55 -23.07 -0.62
C PRO A 74 -9.01 -22.67 -0.42
N GLU A 75 -9.82 -23.50 0.24
CA GLU A 75 -11.25 -23.24 0.52
C GLU A 75 -11.49 -22.37 1.77
N LEU A 76 -10.44 -22.01 2.53
CA LEU A 76 -10.61 -21.16 3.71
C LEU A 76 -10.64 -19.68 3.32
N SER A 77 -11.84 -19.18 3.00
CA SER A 77 -12.14 -17.79 2.62
C SER A 77 -11.37 -16.73 3.42
N ARG A 78 -11.41 -16.82 4.76
CA ARG A 78 -10.74 -15.89 5.69
C ARG A 78 -9.22 -15.83 5.53
N VAL A 79 -8.58 -16.91 5.07
CA VAL A 79 -7.13 -16.93 4.80
C VAL A 79 -6.84 -15.98 3.65
N HIS A 80 -7.57 -16.10 2.53
CA HIS A 80 -7.39 -15.22 1.38
C HIS A 80 -7.71 -13.76 1.73
N ASN A 81 -8.80 -13.53 2.45
CA ASN A 81 -9.18 -12.18 2.88
C ASN A 81 -8.11 -11.52 3.76
N ASN A 82 -7.62 -12.24 4.77
CA ASN A 82 -6.65 -11.69 5.70
C ASN A 82 -5.27 -11.60 5.06
N TYR A 83 -4.93 -12.47 4.11
CA TYR A 83 -3.73 -12.32 3.31
C TYR A 83 -3.78 -11.07 2.44
N ALA A 84 -4.90 -10.82 1.77
CA ALA A 84 -5.11 -9.58 1.00
C ALA A 84 -4.96 -8.33 1.87
N TYR A 85 -5.48 -8.37 3.10
CA TYR A 85 -5.27 -7.31 4.10
C TYR A 85 -3.80 -7.15 4.50
N THR A 86 -3.09 -8.25 4.76
CA THR A 86 -1.66 -8.21 5.09
C THR A 86 -0.83 -7.64 3.95
N LEU A 87 -1.07 -8.12 2.72
CA LEU A 87 -0.40 -7.63 1.53
C LEU A 87 -0.68 -6.16 1.27
N SER A 88 -1.92 -5.70 1.49
CA SER A 88 -2.21 -4.29 1.35
C SER A 88 -1.41 -3.47 2.35
N LYS A 89 -1.38 -3.85 3.63
CA LYS A 89 -0.52 -3.19 4.65
C LYS A 89 0.97 -3.20 4.31
N MET A 90 1.42 -4.14 3.49
CA MET A 90 2.78 -4.24 2.98
C MET A 90 3.04 -3.43 1.70
N GLY A 91 2.03 -2.74 1.16
CA GLY A 91 2.15 -1.92 -0.04
C GLY A 91 1.96 -2.67 -1.36
N ALA A 92 1.41 -3.89 -1.33
CA ALA A 92 1.10 -4.62 -2.57
C ALA A 92 0.02 -3.89 -3.38
N GLU A 93 0.18 -3.85 -4.69
CA GLU A 93 -0.75 -3.18 -5.61
C GLU A 93 -2.14 -3.83 -5.61
N SER A 94 -3.14 -3.08 -6.09
CA SER A 94 -4.53 -3.54 -6.07
C SER A 94 -4.72 -4.81 -6.92
N GLN A 95 -3.93 -4.96 -8.00
CA GLN A 95 -3.91 -6.15 -8.87
C GLN A 95 -3.37 -7.42 -8.20
N THR A 96 -2.59 -7.30 -7.11
CA THR A 96 -2.10 -8.44 -6.32
C THR A 96 -3.14 -8.86 -5.28
N ILE A 97 -3.75 -7.90 -4.58
CA ILE A 97 -4.73 -8.20 -3.51
C ILE A 97 -6.09 -8.62 -4.06
N PHE A 98 -6.52 -8.08 -5.19
CA PHE A 98 -7.89 -8.22 -5.70
C PHE A 98 -8.25 -9.69 -6.02
N PRO A 99 -7.37 -10.48 -6.68
CA PRO A 99 -7.63 -11.91 -6.89
C PRO A 99 -7.83 -12.69 -5.59
N LEU A 100 -7.09 -12.38 -4.53
CA LEU A 100 -7.27 -13.02 -3.22
C LEU A 100 -8.64 -12.68 -2.63
N GLN A 101 -9.09 -11.43 -2.75
CA GLN A 101 -10.42 -11.03 -2.30
C GLN A 101 -11.54 -11.74 -3.09
N LEU A 102 -11.36 -11.95 -4.40
CA LEU A 102 -12.31 -12.72 -5.21
C LEU A 102 -12.37 -14.20 -4.79
N VAL A 103 -11.23 -14.83 -4.51
CA VAL A 103 -11.21 -16.21 -3.99
C VAL A 103 -11.87 -16.26 -2.61
N ALA A 104 -11.59 -15.29 -1.72
CA ALA A 104 -12.24 -15.19 -0.42
C ALA A 104 -13.77 -15.12 -0.57
N LEU A 105 -14.24 -14.28 -1.49
CA LEU A 105 -15.66 -14.12 -1.79
C LEU A 105 -16.28 -15.44 -2.26
N ALA A 106 -15.65 -16.09 -3.24
CA ALA A 106 -16.14 -17.32 -3.86
C ALA A 106 -16.16 -18.53 -2.91
N THR A 107 -15.26 -18.56 -1.93
CA THR A 107 -15.10 -19.67 -0.95
C THR A 107 -15.75 -19.37 0.40
N SER A 108 -16.51 -18.27 0.51
CA SER A 108 -17.22 -17.88 1.74
C SER A 108 -18.06 -19.04 2.30
N SER A 109 -17.93 -19.31 3.60
CA SER A 109 -18.59 -20.47 4.21
C SER A 109 -20.02 -20.19 4.68
N ASP A 110 -20.36 -18.92 4.90
CA ASP A 110 -21.69 -18.46 5.28
C ASP A 110 -21.99 -17.05 4.73
N GLY A 111 -23.24 -16.59 4.90
CA GLY A 111 -23.69 -15.30 4.39
C GLY A 111 -23.01 -14.08 5.05
N SER A 112 -22.57 -14.19 6.31
CA SER A 112 -21.88 -13.12 7.02
C SER A 112 -20.44 -12.96 6.53
N GLU A 113 -19.73 -14.06 6.33
CA GLU A 113 -18.43 -14.06 5.65
C GLU A 113 -18.54 -13.54 4.23
N PHE A 114 -19.54 -13.99 3.48
CA PHE A 114 -19.79 -13.53 2.12
C PHE A 114 -19.99 -12.01 2.07
N LEU A 115 -20.85 -11.44 2.93
CA LEU A 115 -21.08 -10.00 2.97
C LEU A 115 -19.79 -9.23 3.30
N ARG A 116 -18.98 -9.74 4.23
CA ARG A 116 -17.70 -9.11 4.57
C ARG A 116 -16.75 -9.08 3.37
N HIS A 117 -16.59 -10.21 2.69
CA HIS A 117 -15.74 -10.30 1.50
C HIS A 117 -16.29 -9.45 0.35
N PHE A 118 -17.62 -9.43 0.16
CA PHE A 118 -18.31 -8.61 -0.82
C PHE A 118 -17.97 -7.13 -0.62
N HIS A 119 -18.07 -6.64 0.61
CA HIS A 119 -17.74 -5.25 0.92
C HIS A 119 -16.24 -4.95 0.72
N ASN A 120 -15.34 -5.89 0.99
CA ASN A 120 -13.91 -5.70 0.75
C ASN A 120 -13.56 -5.61 -0.75
N VAL A 121 -14.17 -6.46 -1.58
CA VAL A 121 -14.03 -6.37 -3.04
C VAL A 121 -14.63 -5.05 -3.54
N ALA A 122 -15.83 -4.68 -3.08
CA ALA A 122 -16.50 -3.45 -3.49
C ALA A 122 -15.74 -2.17 -3.06
N ILE A 123 -15.13 -2.16 -1.87
CA ILE A 123 -14.22 -1.08 -1.44
C ILE A 123 -13.03 -1.01 -2.40
N THR A 124 -12.36 -2.13 -2.67
CA THR A 124 -11.18 -2.14 -3.54
C THR A 124 -11.53 -1.68 -4.97
N ALA A 125 -12.64 -2.15 -5.52
CA ALA A 125 -13.11 -1.76 -6.85
C ALA A 125 -13.52 -0.28 -6.93
N SER A 126 -14.21 0.24 -5.90
CA SER A 126 -14.73 1.62 -5.91
C SER A 126 -13.66 2.67 -5.61
N PHE A 127 -12.64 2.31 -4.82
CA PHE A 127 -11.58 3.23 -4.42
C PHE A 127 -10.28 3.08 -5.22
N SER A 128 -10.04 1.99 -5.95
CA SER A 128 -8.83 1.83 -6.78
C SER A 128 -8.94 2.50 -8.16
N LEU A 129 -7.91 3.24 -8.60
CA LEU A 129 -7.83 3.85 -9.94
C LEU A 129 -7.52 2.84 -11.05
N GLU A 130 -6.86 1.73 -10.74
CA GLU A 130 -6.31 0.79 -11.73
C GLU A 130 -7.40 0.04 -12.52
N PHE A 131 -8.64 0.07 -12.02
CA PHE A 131 -9.81 -0.55 -12.64
C PHE A 131 -10.64 0.43 -13.48
N THR A 132 -10.10 1.56 -13.92
CA THR A 132 -10.91 2.59 -14.62
C THR A 132 -10.69 2.67 -16.13
N ASP A 133 -9.60 2.07 -16.65
CA ASP A 133 -9.18 2.24 -18.04
C ASP A 133 -9.47 1.02 -18.97
N ASP A 134 -9.84 -0.15 -18.42
CA ASP A 134 -10.15 -1.39 -19.18
C ASP A 134 -11.63 -1.78 -19.02
N SER A 135 -12.34 -2.08 -20.11
CA SER A 135 -13.78 -2.38 -20.09
C SER A 135 -14.10 -3.65 -19.30
N ASP A 136 -13.23 -4.65 -19.39
CA ASP A 136 -13.46 -6.00 -18.84
C ASP A 136 -13.05 -6.10 -17.35
N LEU A 137 -12.41 -5.06 -16.84
CA LEU A 137 -12.01 -4.91 -15.44
C LEU A 137 -12.45 -3.55 -14.88
N SER A 138 -13.46 -2.92 -15.48
CA SER A 138 -13.92 -1.61 -15.02
C SER A 138 -14.54 -1.71 -13.62
N SER A 139 -14.38 -0.69 -12.78
CA SER A 139 -14.98 -0.65 -11.44
C SER A 139 -16.50 -0.88 -11.49
N ASP A 140 -17.20 -0.33 -12.49
CA ASP A 140 -18.64 -0.52 -12.67
C ASP A 140 -18.99 -1.96 -13.05
N PHE A 141 -18.24 -2.56 -13.98
CA PHE A 141 -18.42 -3.97 -14.36
C PHE A 141 -18.22 -4.90 -13.15
N ILE A 142 -17.18 -4.67 -12.35
CA ILE A 142 -16.92 -5.43 -11.12
C ILE A 142 -18.10 -5.31 -10.15
N LEU A 143 -18.66 -4.12 -9.95
CA LEU A 143 -19.81 -3.92 -9.08
C LEU A 143 -21.08 -4.61 -9.60
N ASP A 144 -21.28 -4.69 -10.91
CA ASP A 144 -22.39 -5.43 -11.51
C ASP A 144 -22.24 -6.94 -11.30
N GLU A 145 -21.06 -7.49 -11.57
CA GLU A 145 -20.78 -8.92 -11.33
C GLU A 145 -20.93 -9.28 -9.84
N LEU A 146 -20.45 -8.42 -8.93
CA LEU A 146 -20.63 -8.60 -7.49
C LEU A 146 -22.10 -8.63 -7.09
N LYS A 147 -22.91 -7.73 -7.65
CA LYS A 147 -24.35 -7.66 -7.39
C LYS A 147 -25.05 -8.94 -7.84
N GLU A 148 -24.79 -9.38 -9.06
CA GLU A 148 -25.39 -10.61 -9.61
C GLU A 148 -25.00 -11.82 -8.76
N LYS A 149 -23.72 -11.92 -8.37
CA LYS A 149 -23.26 -13.03 -7.51
C LYS A 149 -23.91 -13.02 -6.12
N ALA A 150 -24.09 -11.84 -5.52
CA ALA A 150 -24.78 -11.71 -4.24
C ALA A 150 -26.26 -12.12 -4.32
N HIS A 151 -26.95 -11.78 -5.42
CA HIS A 151 -28.32 -12.25 -5.66
C HIS A 151 -28.39 -13.77 -5.84
N GLU A 152 -27.49 -14.35 -6.64
CA GLU A 152 -27.43 -15.81 -6.84
C GLU A 152 -27.25 -16.55 -5.51
N ILE A 153 -26.40 -16.05 -4.63
CA ILE A 153 -26.12 -16.63 -3.32
C ILE A 153 -27.31 -16.53 -2.37
N CYS A 154 -28.01 -15.39 -2.39
CA CYS A 154 -29.27 -15.20 -1.67
C CYS A 154 -30.30 -16.26 -2.09
N ASP A 155 -30.35 -16.58 -3.38
CA ASP A 155 -31.31 -17.54 -3.95
C ASP A 155 -30.92 -19.02 -3.72
N ARG A 156 -29.63 -19.36 -3.62
CA ARG A 156 -29.15 -20.76 -3.65
C ARG A 156 -28.65 -21.34 -2.33
N SER A 157 -27.93 -20.58 -1.50
CA SER A 157 -26.89 -21.22 -0.65
C SER A 157 -26.99 -20.99 0.85
N PHE A 158 -27.23 -19.75 1.32
CA PHE A 158 -26.97 -19.45 2.74
C PHE A 158 -28.21 -19.29 3.63
N LYS A 159 -29.43 -19.31 3.08
CA LYS A 159 -30.64 -18.84 3.78
C LYS A 159 -30.35 -17.49 4.45
N PRO A 160 -30.47 -16.38 3.72
CA PRO A 160 -30.06 -15.07 4.24
C PRO A 160 -30.59 -14.86 5.66
N PRO A 161 -29.83 -14.18 6.53
CA PRO A 161 -30.22 -13.98 7.93
C PRO A 161 -31.53 -13.20 8.10
N GLU A 162 -32.05 -12.64 7.01
CA GLU A 162 -33.27 -11.84 6.90
C GLU A 162 -34.04 -12.26 5.63
N ASP A 163 -35.21 -11.67 5.43
CA ASP A 163 -36.02 -11.87 4.22
C ASP A 163 -35.21 -11.62 2.92
N PRO A 164 -35.34 -12.48 1.88
CA PRO A 164 -34.57 -12.36 0.64
C PRO A 164 -34.72 -11.02 -0.08
N ASP A 165 -35.91 -10.42 -0.08
CA ASP A 165 -36.14 -9.14 -0.76
C ASP A 165 -35.46 -8.00 0.00
N VAL A 166 -35.49 -8.07 1.34
CA VAL A 166 -34.73 -7.15 2.21
C VAL A 166 -33.23 -7.29 1.95
N TYR A 167 -32.71 -8.51 1.87
CA TYR A 167 -31.29 -8.76 1.56
C TYR A 167 -30.88 -8.16 0.21
N LYS A 168 -31.64 -8.45 -0.86
CA LYS A 168 -31.38 -7.92 -2.20
C LYS A 168 -31.46 -6.38 -2.21
N ALA A 169 -32.40 -5.78 -1.49
CA ALA A 169 -32.49 -4.33 -1.35
C ALA A 169 -31.24 -3.74 -0.67
N LYS A 170 -30.75 -4.37 0.40
CA LYS A 170 -29.51 -3.94 1.09
C LYS A 170 -28.27 -4.03 0.19
N ILE A 171 -28.14 -5.10 -0.60
CA ILE A 171 -27.07 -5.25 -1.60
C ILE A 171 -27.15 -4.13 -2.65
N ASN A 172 -28.33 -3.88 -3.21
CA ASN A 172 -28.54 -2.83 -4.20
C ASN A 172 -28.20 -1.43 -3.65
N GLU A 173 -28.62 -1.13 -2.43
CA GLU A 173 -28.30 0.15 -1.77
C GLU A 173 -26.79 0.29 -1.53
N SER A 174 -26.13 -0.80 -1.13
CA SER A 174 -24.67 -0.83 -0.94
C SER A 174 -23.92 -0.57 -2.24
N ILE A 175 -24.26 -1.29 -3.31
CA ILE A 175 -23.67 -1.10 -4.66
C ILE A 175 -23.90 0.33 -5.15
N SER A 176 -25.10 0.88 -4.94
CA SER A 176 -25.41 2.27 -5.26
C SER A 176 -24.53 3.25 -4.48
N GLY A 177 -24.23 2.96 -3.21
CA GLY A 177 -23.27 3.72 -2.41
C GLY A 177 -21.84 3.65 -2.94
N TYR A 178 -21.38 2.48 -3.38
CA TYR A 178 -20.06 2.30 -4.00
C TYR A 178 -19.95 2.98 -5.37
N ARG A 179 -21.03 3.02 -6.15
CA ARG A 179 -21.08 3.79 -7.41
C ARG A 179 -21.00 5.29 -7.19
N ASP A 180 -21.62 5.79 -6.13
CA ASP A 180 -21.45 7.19 -5.76
C ASP A 180 -19.97 7.51 -5.44
N ILE A 181 -19.20 6.57 -4.92
CA ILE A 181 -17.76 6.74 -4.69
C ILE A 181 -17.00 6.81 -6.02
N ILE A 182 -17.31 5.92 -6.98
CA ILE A 182 -16.72 5.97 -8.33
C ILE A 182 -17.07 7.31 -9.01
N SER A 183 -18.34 7.72 -8.95
CA SER A 183 -18.81 9.01 -9.47
C SER A 183 -18.10 10.18 -8.80
N TYR A 184 -17.94 10.15 -7.47
CA TYR A 184 -17.17 11.15 -6.74
C TYR A 184 -15.76 11.30 -7.32
N ARG A 185 -15.06 10.19 -7.53
CA ARG A 185 -13.68 10.19 -8.03
C ARG A 185 -13.58 10.72 -9.45
N ASN A 186 -14.47 10.31 -10.33
CA ASN A 186 -14.56 10.85 -11.69
C ASN A 186 -14.81 12.37 -11.70
N ASN A 187 -15.68 12.85 -10.80
CA ASN A 187 -15.94 14.27 -10.64
C ASN A 187 -14.78 15.01 -9.96
N LEU A 188 -14.03 14.37 -9.06
CA LEU A 188 -12.81 14.92 -8.47
C LEU A 188 -11.75 15.14 -9.55
N ILE A 189 -11.50 14.13 -10.37
CA ILE A 189 -10.55 14.16 -11.50
C ILE A 189 -10.95 15.25 -12.51
N SER A 190 -12.24 15.36 -12.78
CA SER A 190 -12.79 16.36 -13.71
C SER A 190 -13.01 17.73 -13.07
N LYS A 191 -12.59 17.93 -11.80
CA LYS A 191 -12.73 19.20 -11.05
C LYS A 191 -14.19 19.68 -10.90
N ASN A 192 -15.16 18.79 -10.99
CA ASN A 192 -16.57 19.06 -10.75
C ASN A 192 -16.88 18.97 -9.24
N TRP A 193 -16.39 19.97 -8.49
CA TRP A 193 -16.41 19.98 -7.02
C TRP A 193 -17.82 19.86 -6.42
N GLY A 194 -18.81 20.49 -7.05
CA GLY A 194 -20.21 20.46 -6.59
C GLY A 194 -20.79 19.06 -6.65
N LYS A 195 -20.60 18.38 -7.78
CA LYS A 195 -21.06 17.00 -7.98
C LYS A 195 -20.27 16.03 -7.10
N ALA A 196 -18.94 16.15 -7.05
CA ALA A 196 -18.08 15.36 -6.17
C ALA A 196 -18.53 15.42 -4.71
N ARG A 197 -18.86 16.62 -4.19
CA ARG A 197 -19.38 16.81 -2.83
C ARG A 197 -20.73 16.11 -2.62
N SER A 198 -21.63 16.22 -3.59
CA SER A 198 -22.94 15.56 -3.54
C SER A 198 -22.78 14.04 -3.52
N ASP A 199 -21.86 13.52 -4.32
CA ASP A 199 -21.61 12.09 -4.45
C ASP A 199 -21.04 11.50 -3.15
N ILE A 200 -20.05 12.12 -2.50
CA ILE A 200 -19.58 11.68 -1.17
C ILE A 200 -20.73 11.68 -0.14
N LYS A 201 -21.56 12.73 -0.13
CA LYS A 201 -22.69 12.83 0.82
C LYS A 201 -23.71 11.73 0.58
N SER A 202 -24.00 11.43 -0.69
CA SER A 202 -24.89 10.35 -1.09
C SER A 202 -24.32 8.98 -0.70
N ALA A 203 -23.06 8.70 -1.05
CA ALA A 203 -22.35 7.48 -0.68
C ALA A 203 -22.38 7.25 0.83
N HIS A 204 -22.03 8.28 1.61
CA HIS A 204 -22.03 8.21 3.07
C HIS A 204 -23.42 7.88 3.63
N LYS A 205 -24.48 8.51 3.12
CA LYS A 205 -25.86 8.23 3.54
C LYS A 205 -26.25 6.78 3.24
N LYS A 206 -26.04 6.32 2.00
CA LYS A 206 -26.41 4.97 1.54
C LYS A 206 -25.67 3.91 2.36
N LEU A 207 -24.36 4.03 2.51
CA LEU A 207 -23.53 3.08 3.27
C LEU A 207 -23.78 3.13 4.79
N SER A 208 -24.16 4.30 5.32
CA SER A 208 -24.56 4.45 6.73
C SER A 208 -25.84 3.70 7.04
N SER A 209 -26.81 3.72 6.11
CA SER A 209 -28.08 2.99 6.27
C SER A 209 -27.89 1.47 6.36
N GLN A 210 -26.75 0.97 5.88
CA GLN A 210 -26.38 -0.44 5.86
C GLN A 210 -25.35 -0.81 6.94
N SER A 211 -24.97 0.14 7.81
CA SER A 211 -23.96 -0.07 8.87
C SER A 211 -22.61 -0.60 8.35
N ILE A 212 -22.19 -0.19 7.15
CA ILE A 212 -20.92 -0.63 6.53
C ILE A 212 -19.76 0.18 7.12
N HIS A 213 -19.39 -0.15 8.36
CA HIS A 213 -18.37 0.57 9.12
C HIS A 213 -17.01 0.72 8.41
N PRO A 214 -16.46 -0.29 7.72
CA PRO A 214 -15.18 -0.14 7.03
C PRO A 214 -15.19 0.99 5.99
N ALA A 215 -16.19 1.02 5.11
CA ALA A 215 -16.33 2.05 4.09
C ALA A 215 -16.63 3.44 4.69
N LEU A 216 -17.42 3.49 5.78
CA LEU A 216 -17.72 4.74 6.47
C LEU A 216 -16.48 5.33 7.16
N ASN A 217 -15.65 4.49 7.75
CA ASN A 217 -14.39 4.93 8.35
C ASN A 217 -13.49 5.54 7.28
N ILE A 218 -13.35 4.88 6.13
CA ILE A 218 -12.62 5.41 4.97
C ILE A 218 -13.18 6.78 4.55
N ILE A 219 -14.51 6.88 4.35
CA ILE A 219 -15.13 8.13 3.90
C ILE A 219 -14.89 9.27 4.90
N ASN A 220 -15.04 9.01 6.20
CA ASN A 220 -14.97 10.05 7.22
C ASN A 220 -13.53 10.45 7.57
N LEU A 221 -12.61 9.49 7.60
CA LEU A 221 -11.24 9.71 8.04
C LEU A 221 -10.30 10.11 6.89
N ILE A 222 -10.58 9.67 5.66
CA ILE A 222 -9.70 9.87 4.51
C ILE A 222 -10.38 10.75 3.46
N VAL A 223 -11.50 10.30 2.91
CA VAL A 223 -12.09 10.91 1.70
C VAL A 223 -12.58 12.33 1.96
N LYS A 224 -13.38 12.56 3.00
CA LYS A 224 -13.94 13.89 3.30
C LYS A 224 -12.86 14.91 3.65
N PRO A 225 -11.91 14.64 4.57
CA PRO A 225 -10.82 15.57 4.87
C PRO A 225 -9.99 15.92 3.63
N ASN A 226 -9.58 14.90 2.86
CA ASN A 226 -8.77 15.12 1.67
C ASN A 226 -9.53 15.89 0.60
N PHE A 227 -10.80 15.55 0.34
CA PHE A 227 -11.62 16.29 -0.61
C PHE A 227 -11.72 17.79 -0.31
N GLU A 228 -11.94 18.15 0.96
CA GLU A 228 -12.01 19.55 1.38
C GLU A 228 -10.71 20.30 1.08
N VAL A 229 -9.57 19.70 1.45
CA VAL A 229 -8.27 20.33 1.23
C VAL A 229 -7.89 20.39 -0.23
N ILE A 230 -8.15 19.34 -1.01
CA ILE A 230 -7.97 19.35 -2.47
C ILE A 230 -8.78 20.49 -3.09
N THR A 231 -10.04 20.63 -2.69
CA THR A 231 -10.92 21.67 -3.26
C THR A 231 -10.41 23.07 -2.94
N ILE A 232 -10.01 23.33 -1.69
CA ILE A 232 -9.45 24.64 -1.28
C ILE A 232 -8.15 24.90 -2.07
N THR A 233 -7.27 23.91 -2.14
CA THR A 233 -5.98 24.00 -2.83
C THR A 233 -6.12 24.33 -4.30
N PHE A 234 -6.91 23.55 -5.04
CA PHE A 234 -7.09 23.75 -6.46
C PHE A 234 -7.77 25.08 -6.75
N LYS A 235 -8.73 25.49 -5.90
CA LYS A 235 -9.33 26.82 -6.01
C LYS A 235 -8.29 27.93 -5.85
N ILE A 236 -7.39 27.83 -4.87
CA ILE A 236 -6.30 28.78 -4.66
C ILE A 236 -5.37 28.82 -5.88
N LEU A 237 -4.90 27.66 -6.35
CA LEU A 237 -4.02 27.54 -7.53
C LEU A 237 -4.67 28.08 -8.80
N GLU A 238 -5.96 27.80 -9.02
CA GLU A 238 -6.70 28.31 -10.18
C GLU A 238 -6.94 29.83 -10.10
N LEU A 239 -7.20 30.36 -8.90
CA LEU A 239 -7.27 31.81 -8.69
C LEU A 239 -5.93 32.47 -9.03
N PHE A 240 -4.82 31.89 -8.59
CA PHE A 240 -3.48 32.36 -8.94
C PHE A 240 -3.25 32.29 -10.46
N ALA A 241 -3.46 31.12 -11.07
CA ALA A 241 -3.35 30.92 -12.52
C ALA A 241 -4.15 31.98 -13.30
N SER A 242 -5.37 32.29 -12.86
CA SER A 242 -6.24 33.25 -13.55
C SER A 242 -5.73 34.69 -13.62
N GLY A 243 -4.68 35.05 -12.86
CA GLY A 243 -4.09 36.39 -12.84
C GLY A 243 -4.99 37.46 -12.22
N LYS A 244 -6.08 37.06 -11.54
CA LYS A 244 -6.96 37.98 -10.79
C LYS A 244 -6.23 38.52 -9.56
N SER A 245 -6.59 39.73 -9.14
CA SER A 245 -6.05 40.33 -7.90
C SER A 245 -6.39 39.44 -6.71
N ILE A 246 -5.37 39.08 -5.94
CA ILE A 246 -5.49 38.21 -4.77
C ILE A 246 -5.98 39.07 -3.61
N ASN A 247 -7.09 38.68 -3.00
CA ASN A 247 -7.50 39.25 -1.72
C ASN A 247 -6.73 38.53 -0.60
N GLU A 248 -5.92 39.27 0.11
CA GLU A 248 -5.07 38.78 1.19
C GLU A 248 -5.88 38.15 2.34
N ASP A 249 -7.00 38.75 2.72
CA ASP A 249 -7.82 38.26 3.83
C ASP A 249 -8.45 36.91 3.49
N ASP A 250 -8.86 36.72 2.24
CA ASP A 250 -9.40 35.45 1.75
C ASP A 250 -8.32 34.37 1.75
N LEU A 251 -7.09 34.69 1.31
CA LEU A 251 -5.98 33.75 1.28
C LEU A 251 -5.55 33.35 2.70
N LYS A 252 -5.43 34.30 3.64
CA LYS A 252 -5.15 34.01 5.05
C LYS A 252 -6.23 33.15 5.70
N SER A 253 -7.49 33.41 5.37
CA SER A 253 -8.63 32.61 5.84
C SER A 253 -8.55 31.17 5.33
N ASP A 254 -8.21 30.98 4.07
CA ASP A 254 -8.09 29.65 3.48
C ASP A 254 -6.84 28.90 3.98
N ILE A 255 -5.68 29.55 4.15
CA ILE A 255 -4.50 28.97 4.80
C ILE A 255 -4.84 28.45 6.20
N LYS A 256 -5.51 29.27 7.03
CA LYS A 256 -5.92 28.86 8.38
C LYS A 256 -6.85 27.65 8.38
N LYS A 257 -7.73 27.51 7.38
CA LYS A 257 -8.58 26.32 7.25
C LYS A 257 -7.76 25.07 6.94
N ILE A 258 -6.75 25.19 6.08
CA ILE A 258 -5.84 24.09 5.74
C ILE A 258 -5.00 23.71 6.97
N GLU A 259 -4.43 24.68 7.67
CA GLU A 259 -3.63 24.48 8.90
C GLU A 259 -4.44 23.81 10.01
N ALA A 260 -5.63 24.33 10.33
CA ALA A 260 -6.50 23.74 11.35
C ALA A 260 -6.85 22.28 11.03
N LYS A 261 -6.98 21.96 9.74
CA LYS A 261 -7.23 20.59 9.28
C LYS A 261 -5.97 19.72 9.34
N ASN A 262 -4.79 20.27 9.03
CA ASN A 262 -3.52 19.58 9.22
C ASN A 262 -3.30 19.24 10.71
N SER A 263 -3.52 20.21 11.61
CA SER A 263 -3.40 19.98 13.06
C SER A 263 -4.41 18.96 13.59
N PHE A 264 -5.64 18.94 13.04
CA PHE A 264 -6.60 17.88 13.35
C PHE A 264 -6.08 16.50 12.94
N LEU A 265 -5.49 16.37 11.75
CA LEU A 265 -4.85 15.13 11.30
C LEU A 265 -3.65 14.75 12.17
N GLU A 266 -2.87 15.75 12.61
CA GLU A 266 -1.73 15.54 13.52
C GLU A 266 -2.15 15.08 14.94
N SER A 267 -3.34 15.45 15.39
CA SER A 267 -3.86 15.09 16.72
C SER A 267 -4.39 13.66 16.83
N GLN A 268 -4.60 12.97 15.70
CA GLN A 268 -5.00 11.57 15.69
C GLN A 268 -3.77 10.69 15.99
N GLU A 269 -3.80 9.95 17.12
CA GLU A 269 -2.67 9.14 17.64
C GLU A 269 -2.26 7.97 16.72
N SER A 270 -3.03 7.63 15.68
CA SER A 270 -2.64 6.55 14.78
C SER A 270 -1.52 7.00 13.84
N PHE A 271 -0.34 6.37 13.95
CA PHE A 271 0.73 6.39 12.93
C PHE A 271 0.27 5.67 11.66
N SER A 272 -0.76 6.21 11.00
CA SER A 272 -1.19 5.72 9.71
C SER A 272 -0.54 6.54 8.61
N HIS A 273 -0.06 5.86 7.56
CA HIS A 273 0.56 6.48 6.39
C HIS A 273 -0.35 7.55 5.74
N HIS A 274 -1.67 7.40 5.93
CA HIS A 274 -2.73 8.39 5.73
C HIS A 274 -2.33 9.80 6.17
N ARG A 275 -1.82 9.90 7.40
CA ARG A 275 -1.40 11.15 8.03
C ARG A 275 -0.18 11.73 7.36
N TYR A 276 0.85 10.93 7.07
CA TYR A 276 2.12 11.45 6.54
C TYR A 276 1.97 11.99 5.13
N LEU A 277 1.17 11.33 4.29
CA LEU A 277 0.93 11.74 2.91
C LEU A 277 -0.02 12.94 2.82
N SER A 278 -1.07 12.94 3.65
CA SER A 278 -1.91 14.12 3.81
C SER A 278 -1.06 15.27 4.35
N ASP A 279 -0.28 15.08 5.41
CA ASP A 279 0.65 16.08 5.95
C ASP A 279 1.63 16.59 4.88
N THR A 280 2.17 15.71 4.03
CA THR A 280 3.07 16.07 2.92
C THR A 280 2.34 16.82 1.78
N THR A 281 1.06 16.58 1.56
CA THR A 281 0.31 17.38 0.60
C THR A 281 -0.03 18.73 1.23
N TYR A 282 -0.46 18.73 2.49
CA TYR A 282 -0.91 19.90 3.24
C TYR A 282 0.23 20.88 3.48
N ARG A 283 1.39 20.44 3.95
CA ARG A 283 2.52 21.34 4.17
C ARG A 283 3.02 21.94 2.84
N PHE A 284 2.98 21.22 1.71
CA PHE A 284 3.36 21.75 0.40
C PHE A 284 2.43 22.92 0.06
N ILE A 285 1.13 22.69 0.24
CA ILE A 285 0.10 23.68 -0.07
C ILE A 285 0.22 24.88 0.86
N ILE A 286 0.44 24.66 2.16
CA ILE A 286 0.65 25.72 3.16
C ILE A 286 1.87 26.54 2.75
N THR A 287 3.02 25.89 2.54
CA THR A 287 4.26 26.55 2.14
C THR A 287 4.13 27.32 0.83
N LEU A 288 3.47 26.75 -0.19
CA LEU A 288 3.20 27.45 -1.45
C LEU A 288 2.27 28.65 -1.24
N SER A 289 1.22 28.49 -0.44
CA SER A 289 0.26 29.56 -0.16
C SER A 289 0.89 30.70 0.64
N GLU A 290 1.71 30.39 1.65
CA GLU A 290 2.49 31.34 2.43
C GLU A 290 3.53 32.06 1.56
N THR A 291 4.20 31.34 0.66
CA THR A 291 5.16 31.92 -0.29
C THR A 291 4.48 32.94 -1.18
N ILE A 292 3.32 32.58 -1.76
CA ILE A 292 2.59 33.49 -2.62
C ILE A 292 2.04 34.68 -1.84
N LEU A 293 1.53 34.46 -0.62
CA LEU A 293 1.10 35.53 0.27
C LEU A 293 2.24 36.53 0.55
N PHE A 294 3.42 36.02 0.92
CA PHE A 294 4.61 36.83 1.18
C PHE A 294 5.06 37.66 -0.03
N LEU A 295 4.99 37.09 -1.23
CA LEU A 295 5.33 37.79 -2.48
C LEU A 295 4.25 38.81 -2.89
N SER A 296 3.01 38.63 -2.43
CA SER A 296 1.89 39.52 -2.73
C SER A 296 1.79 40.75 -1.83
N ASN A 297 2.41 40.75 -0.63
CA ASN A 297 2.29 41.83 0.35
C ASN A 297 3.64 42.32 0.95
N SER A 298 3.69 43.60 1.36
CA SER A 298 4.76 44.21 2.16
C SER A 298 4.75 43.76 3.62
N ASP A 299 3.56 43.55 4.22
CA ASP A 299 3.38 43.41 5.68
C ASP A 299 3.26 41.96 6.16
N CYS A 300 3.75 41.01 5.36
CA CYS A 300 3.68 39.59 5.70
C CYS A 300 4.47 39.30 6.99
N THR A 301 3.84 38.60 7.93
CA THR A 301 4.41 38.30 9.26
C THR A 301 5.52 37.23 9.21
N SER A 302 5.51 36.37 8.20
CA SER A 302 6.53 35.34 8.00
C SER A 302 7.82 35.96 7.45
N SER A 303 8.94 35.67 8.10
CA SER A 303 10.25 36.12 7.61
C SER A 303 10.67 35.32 6.36
N LEU A 304 11.58 35.89 5.57
CA LEU A 304 12.15 35.19 4.40
C LEU A 304 12.85 33.89 4.83
N ASP A 305 13.59 33.93 5.94
CA ASP A 305 14.32 32.79 6.50
C ASP A 305 13.37 31.64 6.90
N GLU A 306 12.23 31.95 7.53
CA GLU A 306 11.21 30.96 7.90
C GLU A 306 10.62 30.26 6.67
N LEU A 307 10.36 31.02 5.59
CA LEU A 307 9.86 30.46 4.33
C LEU A 307 10.89 29.54 3.68
N TYR A 308 12.17 29.93 3.73
CA TYR A 308 13.25 29.10 3.24
C TYR A 308 13.43 27.80 4.01
N GLU A 309 13.33 27.84 5.33
CA GLU A 309 13.41 26.64 6.15
C GLU A 309 12.24 25.70 5.83
N LYS A 310 11.02 26.24 5.69
CA LYS A 310 9.83 25.46 5.29
C LYS A 310 9.96 24.85 3.89
N ILE A 311 10.51 25.58 2.92
CA ILE A 311 10.76 25.08 1.56
C ILE A 311 11.93 24.07 1.55
N GLY A 312 12.97 24.32 2.33
CA GLY A 312 14.16 23.48 2.44
C GLY A 312 13.89 22.15 3.16
N THR A 313 13.04 22.16 4.18
CA THR A 313 12.52 20.93 4.79
C THR A 313 11.78 20.09 3.76
N TYR A 314 11.02 20.70 2.84
CA TYR A 314 10.42 19.99 1.70
C TYR A 314 11.42 19.31 0.78
N ASP A 315 12.48 20.00 0.38
CA ASP A 315 13.54 19.43 -0.46
C ASP A 315 14.28 18.28 0.25
N SER A 316 14.43 18.33 1.58
CA SER A 316 15.01 17.20 2.32
C SER A 316 14.02 16.02 2.40
N TYR A 317 12.72 16.31 2.49
CA TYR A 317 11.68 15.30 2.36
C TYR A 317 11.60 14.73 0.93
N GLN A 318 12.03 15.43 -0.14
CA GLN A 318 12.00 14.90 -1.52
C GLN A 318 12.71 13.55 -1.68
N ASN A 319 13.82 13.31 -0.98
CA ASN A 319 14.51 12.01 -1.04
C ASN A 319 13.69 10.90 -0.36
N THR A 320 12.93 11.24 0.67
CA THR A 320 11.94 10.36 1.32
C THR A 320 10.66 10.27 0.48
N ILE A 321 10.43 11.21 -0.43
CA ILE A 321 9.20 11.37 -1.20
C ILE A 321 9.29 10.89 -2.65
N GLN A 322 10.49 10.70 -3.20
CA GLN A 322 10.67 10.01 -4.49
C GLN A 322 10.08 8.59 -4.48
N SER A 323 9.82 7.99 -3.30
CA SER A 323 9.06 6.75 -3.16
C SER A 323 7.54 6.92 -3.32
N PHE A 324 7.00 8.15 -3.27
CA PHE A 324 5.56 8.45 -3.31
C PHE A 324 4.95 8.64 -4.69
N TYR A 325 5.76 8.69 -5.76
CA TYR A 325 5.31 9.19 -7.06
C TYR A 325 4.56 10.53 -6.92
N LEU A 326 5.05 11.48 -6.11
CA LEU A 326 4.61 12.87 -6.29
C LEU A 326 4.81 13.20 -7.78
N ASN A 327 3.76 13.69 -8.45
CA ASN A 327 3.89 14.11 -9.84
C ASN A 327 4.96 15.22 -9.91
N ASP A 328 5.82 15.19 -10.94
CA ASP A 328 6.92 16.14 -11.16
C ASP A 328 6.44 17.60 -11.06
N GLU A 329 5.15 17.86 -11.34
CA GLU A 329 4.47 19.14 -11.16
C GLU A 329 4.63 19.77 -9.77
N TYR A 330 4.44 19.03 -8.67
CA TYR A 330 4.55 19.58 -7.31
C TYR A 330 6.01 19.90 -6.95
N VAL A 331 6.91 18.98 -7.30
CA VAL A 331 8.35 19.11 -7.10
C VAL A 331 8.89 20.32 -7.86
N ASP A 332 8.51 20.46 -9.13
CA ASP A 332 8.91 21.59 -9.97
C ASP A 332 8.46 22.92 -9.38
N ILE A 333 7.28 22.98 -8.75
CA ILE A 333 6.74 24.24 -8.21
C ILE A 333 7.46 24.66 -6.95
N ILE A 334 7.74 23.75 -6.02
CA ILE A 334 8.59 24.07 -4.87
C ILE A 334 9.94 24.56 -5.36
N LYS A 335 10.52 23.89 -6.36
CA LYS A 335 11.81 24.27 -6.91
C LYS A 335 11.78 25.69 -7.48
N VAL A 336 10.77 26.04 -8.27
CA VAL A 336 10.60 27.40 -8.81
C VAL A 336 10.40 28.41 -7.69
N CYS A 337 9.57 28.12 -6.69
CA CYS A 337 9.38 28.98 -5.52
C CYS A 337 10.70 29.23 -4.77
N LYS A 338 11.48 28.18 -4.53
CA LYS A 338 12.79 28.25 -3.88
C LYS A 338 13.77 29.12 -4.67
N GLU A 339 13.83 28.92 -5.98
CA GLU A 339 14.68 29.72 -6.87
C GLU A 339 14.29 31.20 -6.88
N GLN A 340 12.98 31.52 -6.84
CA GLN A 340 12.55 32.92 -6.78
C GLN A 340 12.87 33.59 -5.44
N LEU A 341 12.73 32.87 -4.31
CA LEU A 341 13.12 33.41 -3.01
C LEU A 341 14.63 33.64 -2.91
N ALA A 342 15.45 32.79 -3.55
CA ALA A 342 16.91 32.97 -3.70
C ALA A 342 17.30 34.25 -4.41
N LEU A 343 16.56 34.61 -5.45
CA LEU A 343 16.80 35.88 -6.11
C LEU A 343 16.45 37.07 -5.19
N LEU A 344 15.37 36.97 -4.42
CA LEU A 344 14.93 38.03 -3.52
C LEU A 344 15.91 38.24 -2.34
N GLU A 345 16.42 37.16 -1.74
CA GLU A 345 17.40 37.21 -0.65
C GLU A 345 18.65 38.00 -1.07
N ASN A 346 19.21 37.67 -2.24
CA ASN A 346 20.36 38.38 -2.81
C ASN A 346 20.08 39.89 -2.99
N VAL A 347 18.84 40.25 -3.36
CA VAL A 347 18.44 41.66 -3.48
C VAL A 347 18.37 42.34 -2.12
N ILE A 348 17.82 41.68 -1.10
CA ILE A 348 17.75 42.23 0.26
C ILE A 348 19.15 42.43 0.84
N GLU A 349 20.07 41.48 0.64
CA GLU A 349 21.46 41.61 1.09
C GLU A 349 22.21 42.74 0.40
N SER A 350 21.87 43.04 -0.86
CA SER A 350 22.58 44.04 -1.69
C SER A 350 21.91 45.42 -1.76
N SER A 351 20.64 45.56 -1.36
CA SER A 351 19.84 46.79 -1.52
C SER A 351 19.18 47.25 -0.22
N LEU A 352 19.46 48.49 0.21
CA LEU A 352 18.81 49.13 1.36
C LEU A 352 17.50 49.88 1.02
N VAL A 353 17.04 49.81 -0.23
CA VAL A 353 15.88 50.58 -0.71
C VAL A 353 14.62 49.69 -0.79
N GLU A 354 13.58 50.09 -0.09
CA GLU A 354 12.29 49.37 0.02
C GLU A 354 11.59 49.20 -1.34
N ASP A 355 11.65 50.21 -2.22
CA ASP A 355 11.05 50.15 -3.57
C ASP A 355 11.66 49.05 -4.44
N ASN A 356 12.96 48.79 -4.32
CA ASN A 356 13.64 47.72 -5.07
C ASN A 356 13.16 46.34 -4.62
N ILE A 357 12.97 46.15 -3.32
CA ILE A 357 12.46 44.91 -2.73
C ILE A 357 11.02 44.65 -3.22
N GLN A 358 10.18 45.68 -3.22
CA GLN A 358 8.80 45.57 -3.70
C GLN A 358 8.72 45.26 -5.20
N SER A 359 9.60 45.84 -6.01
CA SER A 359 9.69 45.53 -7.43
C SER A 359 10.07 44.06 -7.67
N GLU A 360 11.05 43.54 -6.94
CA GLU A 360 11.51 42.16 -7.12
C GLU A 360 10.49 41.13 -6.60
N LYS A 361 9.76 41.42 -5.51
CA LYS A 361 8.62 40.60 -5.07
C LYS A 361 7.57 40.44 -6.17
N LYS A 362 7.18 41.54 -6.83
CA LYS A 362 6.23 41.53 -7.95
C LYS A 362 6.74 40.70 -9.13
N ARG A 363 8.04 40.79 -9.43
CA ARG A 363 8.68 40.00 -10.50
C ARG A 363 8.67 38.50 -10.18
N SER A 364 9.06 38.13 -8.96
CA SER A 364 9.05 36.75 -8.47
C SER A 364 7.66 36.13 -8.55
N LEU A 365 6.64 36.87 -8.07
CA LEU A 365 5.25 36.46 -8.17
C LEU A 365 4.83 36.22 -9.63
N ARG A 366 5.18 37.13 -10.54
CA ARG A 366 4.86 36.98 -11.96
C ARG A 366 5.50 35.73 -12.57
N ASN A 367 6.74 35.39 -12.21
CA ASN A 367 7.42 34.20 -12.72
C ASN A 367 6.74 32.91 -12.24
N ILE A 368 6.39 32.84 -10.94
CA ILE A 368 5.63 31.71 -10.39
C ILE A 368 4.28 31.57 -11.09
N LEU A 369 3.57 32.68 -11.31
CA LEU A 369 2.27 32.67 -12.02
C LEU A 369 2.40 32.17 -13.47
N LEU A 370 3.44 32.59 -14.19
CA LEU A 370 3.71 32.10 -15.54
C LEU A 370 4.01 30.61 -15.55
N PHE A 371 4.79 30.13 -14.58
CA PHE A 371 5.10 28.71 -14.44
C PHE A 371 3.83 27.88 -14.16
N ILE A 372 3.02 28.30 -13.19
CA ILE A 372 1.75 27.65 -12.84
C ILE A 372 0.79 27.64 -14.04
N ASN A 373 0.67 28.75 -14.77
CA ASN A 373 -0.17 28.82 -15.97
C ASN A 373 0.30 27.89 -17.09
N GLY A 374 1.60 27.63 -17.18
CA GLY A 374 2.15 26.66 -18.12
C GLY A 374 1.96 25.20 -17.70
N LYS A 375 1.62 24.93 -16.43
CA LYS A 375 1.47 23.58 -15.87
C LYS A 375 -0.01 23.27 -15.59
N SER A 376 -0.51 22.21 -16.20
CA SER A 376 -1.86 21.69 -15.92
C SER A 376 -1.83 20.84 -14.64
N PHE A 377 -2.20 21.41 -13.49
CA PHE A 377 -2.39 20.60 -12.28
C PHE A 377 -3.53 19.59 -12.44
N SER A 378 -3.21 18.31 -12.22
CA SER A 378 -4.14 17.19 -12.30
C SER A 378 -4.57 16.67 -10.92
N SER A 379 -5.88 16.57 -10.68
CA SER A 379 -6.41 15.90 -9.48
C SER A 379 -6.32 14.37 -9.56
N LYS A 380 -5.93 13.78 -10.71
CA LYS A 380 -5.65 12.33 -10.82
C LYS A 380 -4.56 11.89 -9.86
N PHE A 381 -3.56 12.74 -9.65
CA PHE A 381 -2.48 12.46 -8.71
C PHE A 381 -3.04 12.25 -7.30
N ILE A 382 -3.85 13.19 -6.81
CA ILE A 382 -4.39 13.10 -5.46
C ILE A 382 -5.43 11.98 -5.35
N ASP A 383 -6.19 11.71 -6.41
CA ASP A 383 -7.08 10.53 -6.43
C ASP A 383 -6.29 9.22 -6.36
N LYS A 384 -5.13 9.12 -7.03
CA LYS A 384 -4.24 7.97 -6.93
C LYS A 384 -3.71 7.79 -5.52
N LEU A 385 -3.32 8.89 -4.87
CA LEU A 385 -2.91 8.88 -3.47
C LEU A 385 -4.02 8.37 -2.57
N ILE A 386 -5.23 8.97 -2.65
CA ILE A 386 -6.40 8.53 -1.89
C ILE A 386 -6.71 7.06 -2.17
N SER A 387 -6.65 6.63 -3.43
CA SER A 387 -6.88 5.26 -3.87
C SER A 387 -5.94 4.27 -3.18
N SER A 388 -4.63 4.48 -3.34
CA SER A 388 -3.59 3.65 -2.71
C SER A 388 -3.77 3.62 -1.20
N GLU A 389 -4.04 4.78 -0.63
CA GLU A 389 -4.27 4.97 0.79
C GLU A 389 -5.47 4.14 1.29
N VAL A 390 -6.64 4.23 0.64
CA VAL A 390 -7.84 3.46 1.01
C VAL A 390 -7.63 1.97 0.88
N VAL A 391 -7.01 1.55 -0.23
CA VAL A 391 -6.74 0.14 -0.51
C VAL A 391 -5.70 -0.42 0.46
N GLY A 392 -5.00 0.46 1.18
CA GLY A 392 -3.98 0.11 2.15
C GLY A 392 -2.58 0.03 1.54
N VAL A 393 -2.45 0.24 0.22
CA VAL A 393 -1.19 0.31 -0.52
C VAL A 393 -0.33 1.39 0.12
N ASN A 394 0.58 0.94 0.96
CA ASN A 394 1.53 1.79 1.64
C ASN A 394 2.57 2.30 0.64
N ILE A 395 2.37 3.51 0.12
CA ILE A 395 3.33 4.17 -0.76
C ILE A 395 4.58 4.63 0.05
N ASN A 396 4.55 4.58 1.39
CA ASN A 396 5.55 5.17 2.30
C ASN A 396 6.58 4.18 2.82
N ARG A 397 6.39 2.90 2.58
CA ARG A 397 7.50 1.97 2.69
C ARG A 397 8.15 1.97 1.31
N GLU A 398 9.48 2.05 1.25
CA GLU A 398 10.16 1.29 0.20
C GLU A 398 9.44 -0.06 0.16
N ILE A 399 8.71 -0.34 -0.93
CA ILE A 399 8.00 -1.60 -1.11
C ILE A 399 9.02 -2.63 -0.68
N SER A 400 8.75 -3.32 0.44
CA SER A 400 9.83 -4.06 1.08
C SER A 400 10.37 -5.02 0.04
N ALA A 401 11.68 -5.25 0.04
CA ALA A 401 12.28 -6.17 -0.90
C ALA A 401 11.55 -7.52 -0.92
N PHE A 402 10.92 -7.90 0.21
CA PHE A 402 9.98 -8.99 0.32
C PHE A 402 8.67 -8.78 -0.47
N THR A 403 7.96 -7.65 -0.33
CA THR A 403 6.74 -7.36 -1.13
C THR A 403 7.01 -7.41 -2.63
N LYS A 404 8.10 -6.78 -3.12
CA LYS A 404 8.49 -6.85 -4.55
C LYS A 404 8.70 -8.29 -5.01
N LEU A 405 9.25 -9.12 -4.13
CA LEU A 405 9.49 -10.53 -4.39
C LEU A 405 8.19 -11.36 -4.36
N ILE A 406 7.20 -10.97 -3.55
CA ILE A 406 5.86 -11.59 -3.55
C ILE A 406 5.09 -11.22 -4.81
N ASP A 407 5.11 -9.95 -5.22
CA ASP A 407 4.52 -9.51 -6.49
C ASP A 407 5.17 -10.27 -7.67
N PHE A 408 6.50 -10.40 -7.65
CA PHE A 408 7.24 -11.22 -8.61
C PHE A 408 6.78 -12.68 -8.59
N LYS A 409 6.69 -13.31 -7.42
CA LYS A 409 6.20 -14.69 -7.26
C LYS A 409 4.83 -14.85 -7.89
N HIS A 410 3.88 -13.97 -7.58
CA HIS A 410 2.53 -14.03 -8.14
C HIS A 410 2.49 -13.75 -9.63
N PHE A 411 3.35 -12.87 -10.15
CA PHE A 411 3.49 -12.64 -11.58
C PHE A 411 3.97 -13.90 -12.30
N ILE A 412 5.01 -14.58 -11.79
CA ILE A 412 5.48 -15.85 -12.36
C ILE A 412 4.41 -16.94 -12.27
N GLU A 413 3.80 -17.13 -11.10
CA GLU A 413 2.80 -18.18 -10.87
C GLU A 413 1.51 -17.99 -11.67
N ARG A 414 1.19 -16.75 -12.09
CA ARG A 414 0.01 -16.48 -12.91
C ARG A 414 0.29 -16.52 -14.40
N GLN A 415 1.43 -15.97 -14.84
CA GLN A 415 1.63 -15.61 -16.24
C GLN A 415 2.92 -16.18 -16.83
N CYS A 416 4.03 -16.13 -16.09
CA CYS A 416 5.36 -16.37 -16.66
C CYS A 416 6.02 -17.71 -16.29
N ALA A 417 5.30 -18.64 -15.64
CA ALA A 417 5.87 -19.93 -15.24
C ALA A 417 6.45 -20.73 -16.43
N LYS A 418 5.84 -20.64 -17.61
CA LYS A 418 6.32 -21.30 -18.83
C LYS A 418 7.59 -20.66 -19.39
N ASP A 419 7.76 -19.36 -19.21
CA ASP A 419 8.90 -18.62 -19.74
C ASP A 419 10.21 -19.03 -19.07
N ILE A 420 10.14 -19.58 -17.85
CA ILE A 420 11.29 -20.14 -17.13
C ILE A 420 11.86 -21.40 -17.81
N TYR A 421 11.10 -22.04 -18.71
CA TYR A 421 11.52 -23.25 -19.41
C TYR A 421 12.17 -22.93 -20.77
N ALA A 422 13.36 -23.48 -21.00
CA ALA A 422 13.98 -23.55 -22.32
C ALA A 422 14.36 -25.00 -22.63
N ASN A 423 13.99 -25.48 -23.82
CA ASN A 423 14.17 -26.88 -24.25
C ASN A 423 13.56 -27.89 -23.25
N GLY A 424 12.37 -27.58 -22.71
CA GLY A 424 11.62 -28.45 -21.80
C GLY A 424 12.22 -28.58 -20.40
N LYS A 425 13.23 -27.78 -20.05
CA LYS A 425 13.83 -27.74 -18.70
C LYS A 425 13.79 -26.32 -18.15
N PRO A 426 13.51 -26.14 -16.85
CA PRO A 426 13.56 -24.83 -16.23
C PRO A 426 15.02 -24.38 -16.07
N HIS A 427 15.31 -23.09 -16.25
CA HIS A 427 16.66 -22.53 -16.12
C HIS A 427 16.74 -21.37 -15.12
N GLU A 428 17.75 -21.43 -14.23
CA GLU A 428 17.98 -20.44 -13.18
C GLU A 428 18.28 -19.06 -13.75
N TYR A 429 19.04 -18.98 -14.84
CA TYR A 429 19.40 -17.70 -15.46
C TYR A 429 18.17 -16.94 -16.00
N ILE A 430 17.12 -17.65 -16.43
CA ILE A 430 15.88 -17.02 -16.91
C ILE A 430 15.10 -16.47 -15.71
N GLY A 431 14.91 -17.30 -14.67
CA GLY A 431 14.26 -16.86 -13.44
C GLY A 431 14.96 -15.66 -12.79
N ARG A 432 16.30 -15.66 -12.79
CA ARG A 432 17.13 -14.54 -12.31
C ARG A 432 16.95 -13.28 -13.17
N ALA A 433 16.94 -13.41 -14.49
CA ALA A 433 16.74 -12.26 -15.39
C ALA A 433 15.35 -11.64 -15.24
N LEU A 434 14.31 -12.48 -15.09
CA LEU A 434 12.94 -12.01 -14.84
C LEU A 434 12.85 -11.30 -13.48
N LEU A 435 13.46 -11.86 -12.43
CA LEU A 435 13.50 -11.23 -11.12
C LEU A 435 14.22 -9.88 -11.19
N GLN A 436 15.39 -9.82 -11.83
CA GLN A 436 16.14 -8.58 -12.01
C GLN A 436 15.32 -7.50 -12.75
N SER A 437 14.61 -7.90 -13.81
CA SER A 437 13.74 -6.99 -14.57
C SER A 437 12.53 -6.50 -13.75
N HIS A 438 12.08 -7.30 -12.78
CA HIS A 438 10.96 -6.94 -11.91
C HIS A 438 11.39 -6.02 -10.76
N LEU A 439 12.63 -6.13 -10.30
CA LEU A 439 13.20 -5.26 -9.28
C LEU A 439 13.46 -3.87 -9.89
N THR A 440 12.69 -2.86 -9.48
CA THR A 440 12.72 -1.48 -10.00
C THR A 440 13.95 -0.67 -9.56
N SER A 441 14.80 -1.23 -8.70
CA SER A 441 16.00 -0.57 -8.16
C SER A 441 17.26 -0.90 -8.95
N ARG A 442 18.33 -0.13 -8.67
CA ARG A 442 19.66 -0.40 -9.20
C ARG A 442 20.13 -1.77 -8.72
N SER A 443 20.02 -2.76 -9.60
CA SER A 443 20.35 -4.15 -9.35
C SER A 443 21.57 -4.56 -10.15
N TYR A 444 22.46 -5.32 -9.52
CA TYR A 444 23.66 -5.86 -10.16
C TYR A 444 23.60 -7.39 -10.14
N ARG A 445 24.03 -7.99 -11.24
CA ARG A 445 24.05 -9.44 -11.43
C ARG A 445 25.45 -9.97 -11.21
N GLU A 446 25.55 -11.18 -10.63
CA GLU A 446 26.83 -11.88 -10.43
C GLU A 446 27.84 -10.95 -9.76
N VAL A 447 27.43 -10.40 -8.61
CA VAL A 447 28.23 -9.42 -7.88
C VAL A 447 29.24 -10.15 -7.03
N GLN A 448 30.50 -9.74 -7.16
CA GLN A 448 31.55 -10.23 -6.28
C GLN A 448 31.32 -9.70 -4.86
N THR A 449 30.99 -10.62 -3.96
CA THR A 449 31.00 -10.44 -2.51
C THR A 449 32.33 -10.95 -1.95
N ARG A 450 32.62 -10.66 -0.68
CA ARG A 450 33.79 -11.26 -0.01
C ARG A 450 33.70 -12.80 0.11
N GLY A 451 32.48 -13.35 0.00
CA GLY A 451 32.20 -14.79 0.09
C GLY A 451 32.05 -15.51 -1.26
N GLY A 452 32.13 -14.83 -2.41
CA GLY A 452 31.89 -15.43 -3.73
C GLY A 452 31.04 -14.53 -4.62
N TYR A 453 30.28 -15.11 -5.56
CA TYR A 453 29.40 -14.35 -6.45
C TYR A 453 27.93 -14.54 -6.07
N THR A 454 27.26 -13.48 -5.63
CA THR A 454 25.80 -13.53 -5.43
C THR A 454 25.06 -13.33 -6.74
N ASP A 455 23.90 -13.97 -6.86
CA ASP A 455 23.06 -13.89 -8.05
C ASP A 455 22.57 -12.47 -8.34
N ILE A 456 21.95 -11.80 -7.37
CA ILE A 456 21.48 -10.41 -7.48
C ILE A 456 21.73 -9.66 -6.17
N LEU A 457 22.29 -8.45 -6.29
CA LEU A 457 22.40 -7.49 -5.19
C LEU A 457 21.71 -6.19 -5.58
N THR A 458 20.80 -5.70 -4.72
CA THR A 458 20.14 -4.40 -4.91
C THR A 458 20.50 -3.43 -3.80
N PHE A 459 20.45 -2.14 -4.14
CA PHE A 459 20.75 -1.02 -3.24
C PHE A 459 19.53 -0.11 -3.17
N GLU A 460 18.85 -0.10 -2.03
CA GLU A 460 17.65 0.71 -1.78
C GLU A 460 17.76 1.35 -0.39
N GLY A 461 17.47 2.64 -0.28
CA GLY A 461 17.38 3.33 1.03
C GLY A 461 18.67 3.37 1.82
N GLY A 462 19.84 3.28 1.16
CA GLY A 462 21.14 3.16 1.81
C GLY A 462 21.45 1.75 2.35
N HIS A 463 20.58 0.77 2.09
CA HIS A 463 20.72 -0.62 2.50
C HIS A 463 20.99 -1.54 1.30
N ARG A 464 21.52 -2.74 1.61
CA ARG A 464 21.76 -3.82 0.65
C ARG A 464 20.78 -4.96 0.87
N TYR A 465 20.31 -5.53 -0.23
CA TYR A 465 19.43 -6.70 -0.25
C TYR A 465 20.00 -7.75 -1.20
N LEU A 466 20.13 -8.97 -0.71
CA LEU A 466 20.73 -10.08 -1.44
C LEU A 466 19.66 -11.05 -1.90
N TYR A 467 19.72 -11.50 -3.15
CA TYR A 467 18.82 -12.53 -3.68
C TYR A 467 19.62 -13.68 -4.25
N GLU A 468 19.39 -14.87 -3.73
CA GLU A 468 19.94 -16.12 -4.25
C GLU A 468 18.84 -16.89 -4.98
N VAL A 469 19.04 -17.22 -6.26
CA VAL A 469 18.01 -17.80 -7.11
C VAL A 469 18.36 -19.24 -7.46
N LYS A 470 17.52 -20.20 -7.08
CA LYS A 470 17.71 -21.62 -7.42
C LYS A 470 16.48 -22.24 -8.08
N ILE A 471 16.71 -23.26 -8.88
CA ILE A 471 15.67 -24.22 -9.25
C ILE A 471 15.74 -25.40 -8.29
N TRP A 472 14.58 -25.82 -7.79
CA TRP A 472 14.51 -27.00 -6.95
C TRP A 472 14.94 -28.26 -7.71
N ARG A 473 16.04 -28.86 -7.25
CA ARG A 473 16.62 -30.12 -7.76
C ARG A 473 16.77 -31.19 -6.67
N GLY A 474 16.13 -30.97 -5.52
CA GLY A 474 16.21 -31.84 -4.35
C GLY A 474 17.13 -31.32 -3.24
N LEU A 475 17.13 -32.04 -2.12
CA LEU A 475 17.66 -31.59 -0.84
C LEU A 475 19.15 -31.20 -0.87
N LYS A 476 19.99 -31.97 -1.58
CA LYS A 476 21.44 -31.69 -1.66
C LYS A 476 21.73 -30.31 -2.26
N TYR A 477 20.98 -29.96 -3.31
CA TYR A 477 21.12 -28.70 -4.02
C TYR A 477 20.55 -27.53 -3.21
N HIS A 478 19.44 -27.77 -2.48
CA HIS A 478 18.88 -26.81 -1.52
C HIS A 478 19.87 -26.48 -0.38
N GLN A 479 20.49 -27.50 0.21
CA GLN A 479 21.52 -27.32 1.24
C GLN A 479 22.78 -26.62 0.71
N GLN A 480 23.10 -26.79 -0.57
CA GLN A 480 24.17 -26.03 -1.20
C GLN A 480 23.83 -24.54 -1.29
N GLY A 481 22.63 -24.19 -1.78
CA GLY A 481 22.19 -22.79 -1.83
C GLY A 481 22.18 -22.12 -0.45
N ILE A 482 21.79 -22.84 0.60
CA ILE A 482 21.85 -22.34 1.98
C ILE A 482 23.30 -22.02 2.40
N ARG A 483 24.26 -22.90 2.09
CA ARG A 483 25.68 -22.66 2.40
C ARG A 483 26.23 -21.44 1.67
N GLU A 484 25.87 -21.27 0.40
CA GLU A 484 26.26 -20.10 -0.40
C GLU A 484 25.73 -18.81 0.23
N ILE A 485 24.46 -18.78 0.65
CA ILE A 485 23.86 -17.65 1.38
C ILE A 485 24.61 -17.36 2.68
N GLU A 486 24.96 -18.38 3.47
CA GLU A 486 25.72 -18.19 4.71
C GLU A 486 27.10 -17.57 4.45
N GLU A 487 27.77 -17.95 3.37
CA GLU A 487 29.06 -17.37 2.95
C GLU A 487 28.89 -15.91 2.53
N TYR A 488 27.84 -15.58 1.77
CA TYR A 488 27.57 -14.20 1.38
C TYR A 488 27.25 -13.31 2.58
N ILE A 489 26.41 -13.77 3.51
CA ILE A 489 26.10 -13.01 4.73
C ILE A 489 27.36 -12.73 5.54
N ARG A 490 28.22 -13.74 5.74
CA ARG A 490 29.50 -13.56 6.46
C ARG A 490 30.44 -12.58 5.77
N GLY A 491 30.37 -12.47 4.45
CA GLY A 491 31.21 -11.58 3.66
C GLY A 491 30.68 -10.14 3.57
N GLU A 492 29.37 -9.95 3.64
CA GLU A 492 28.75 -8.65 3.36
C GLU A 492 28.31 -7.88 4.62
N ASP A 493 28.07 -8.52 5.76
CA ASP A 493 27.51 -7.88 6.97
C ASP A 493 28.53 -7.14 7.86
N ASP A 494 29.72 -6.84 7.36
CA ASP A 494 30.78 -6.21 8.17
C ASP A 494 30.48 -4.75 8.54
N ASP A 495 29.59 -4.07 7.80
CA ASP A 495 29.23 -2.65 7.98
C ASP A 495 27.78 -2.42 8.47
N GLY A 496 27.00 -3.50 8.68
CA GLY A 496 25.60 -3.45 9.11
C GLY A 496 24.61 -2.89 8.09
N LEU A 497 25.00 -2.72 6.82
CA LEU A 497 24.12 -2.21 5.76
C LEU A 497 23.33 -3.32 5.04
N LEU A 498 23.66 -4.59 5.27
CA LEU A 498 22.91 -5.74 4.75
C LEU A 498 21.61 -5.90 5.56
N LYS A 499 20.47 -5.58 4.95
CA LYS A 499 19.19 -5.49 5.66
C LYS A 499 18.40 -6.79 5.60
N GLU A 500 18.25 -7.38 4.42
CA GLU A 500 17.54 -8.65 4.21
C GLU A 500 18.20 -9.51 3.14
N VAL A 501 17.99 -10.82 3.26
CA VAL A 501 18.47 -11.81 2.30
C VAL A 501 17.30 -12.69 1.86
N PHE A 502 17.18 -12.89 0.56
CA PHE A 502 16.10 -13.67 -0.05
C PHE A 502 16.66 -14.93 -0.71
N TYR A 503 16.09 -16.07 -0.33
CA TYR A 503 16.33 -17.32 -1.03
C TYR A 503 15.13 -17.64 -1.92
N VAL A 504 15.26 -17.40 -3.21
CA VAL A 504 14.19 -17.54 -4.21
C VAL A 504 14.31 -18.90 -4.89
N ILE A 505 13.31 -19.77 -4.69
CA ILE A 505 13.36 -21.15 -5.20
C ILE A 505 12.21 -21.39 -6.17
N PHE A 506 12.52 -21.57 -7.45
CA PHE A 506 11.54 -22.03 -8.43
C PHE A 506 11.34 -23.54 -8.31
N ASP A 507 10.11 -23.96 -8.01
CA ASP A 507 9.74 -25.35 -7.78
C ASP A 507 8.99 -25.94 -9.00
N PRO A 508 9.64 -26.81 -9.81
CA PRO A 508 8.99 -27.51 -10.92
C PRO A 508 8.28 -28.80 -10.49
N THR A 509 8.18 -29.10 -9.19
CA THR A 509 7.59 -30.34 -8.72
C THR A 509 6.09 -30.21 -8.52
N LYS A 510 5.34 -31.25 -8.95
CA LYS A 510 3.89 -31.35 -8.72
C LYS A 510 3.51 -31.27 -7.23
N ASN A 511 4.37 -31.80 -6.36
CA ASN A 511 4.08 -31.97 -4.94
C ASN A 511 4.65 -30.85 -4.06
N ARG A 512 5.10 -29.74 -4.66
CA ARG A 512 5.68 -28.57 -3.98
C ARG A 512 6.76 -28.94 -2.96
N MET A 513 7.72 -29.74 -3.43
CA MET A 513 8.78 -30.31 -2.61
C MET A 513 9.72 -29.23 -2.04
N ALA A 514 9.95 -28.14 -2.76
CA ALA A 514 10.73 -27.01 -2.27
C ALA A 514 10.02 -26.32 -1.12
N GLU A 515 8.72 -26.07 -1.25
CA GLU A 515 7.90 -25.44 -0.22
C GLU A 515 7.87 -26.28 1.06
N LYS A 516 7.72 -27.61 0.93
CA LYS A 516 7.78 -28.54 2.06
C LYS A 516 9.11 -28.52 2.80
N GLU A 517 10.21 -28.35 2.07
CA GLU A 517 11.53 -28.29 2.69
C GLU A 517 11.80 -26.91 3.29
N ALA A 518 11.42 -25.83 2.62
CA ALA A 518 11.50 -24.46 3.15
C ALA A 518 10.78 -24.33 4.51
N LYS A 519 9.62 -24.99 4.67
CA LYS A 519 8.85 -25.02 5.93
C LYS A 519 9.56 -25.69 7.10
N LYS A 520 10.40 -26.69 6.84
CA LYS A 520 11.24 -27.33 7.89
C LYS A 520 12.45 -26.46 8.25
N THR A 521 12.69 -25.46 7.43
CA THR A 521 13.93 -24.71 7.34
C THR A 521 13.63 -23.25 7.70
N LEU A 522 12.96 -23.03 8.84
CA LEU A 522 12.74 -21.71 9.43
C LEU A 522 14.10 -21.17 9.94
N PHE A 523 14.88 -20.58 9.04
CA PHE A 523 16.17 -19.96 9.37
C PHE A 523 15.98 -18.54 9.91
N LYS A 524 16.01 -18.39 11.24
CA LYS A 524 16.62 -17.19 11.84
C LYS A 524 18.05 -17.55 12.17
N HIS A 525 18.99 -17.30 11.26
CA HIS A 525 20.40 -17.56 11.54
C HIS A 525 20.99 -16.36 12.29
N LYS A 526 21.40 -16.57 13.54
CA LYS A 526 22.01 -15.53 14.38
C LYS A 526 23.51 -15.53 14.12
N ILE A 527 24.03 -14.61 13.31
CA ILE A 527 25.47 -14.50 13.07
C ILE A 527 26.04 -13.30 13.83
N ARG A 528 27.04 -13.58 14.67
CA ARG A 528 28.09 -12.73 15.28
C ARG A 528 27.79 -11.37 15.95
N LYS A 529 26.64 -10.71 15.76
CA LYS A 529 26.11 -9.57 16.56
C LYS A 529 24.86 -8.90 15.93
N THR A 530 24.45 -9.33 14.74
CA THR A 530 23.37 -8.77 13.91
C THR A 530 22.30 -9.83 13.66
N ASN A 531 21.03 -9.43 13.70
CA ASN A 531 19.89 -10.31 13.42
C ASN A 531 19.51 -10.20 11.94
N ILE A 532 20.26 -10.83 11.03
CA ILE A 532 19.87 -10.90 9.61
C ILE A 532 18.78 -11.95 9.44
N THR A 533 17.67 -11.56 8.81
CA THR A 533 16.58 -12.46 8.45
C THR A 533 16.78 -12.97 7.03
N VAL A 534 16.73 -14.30 6.87
CA VAL A 534 16.73 -14.95 5.55
C VAL A 534 15.30 -15.33 5.21
N ASN A 535 14.74 -14.68 4.19
CA ASN A 535 13.39 -14.91 3.69
C ASN A 535 13.43 -15.93 2.56
N ILE A 536 12.89 -17.14 2.78
CA ILE A 536 12.80 -18.16 1.74
C ILE A 536 11.47 -18.00 1.01
N VAL A 537 11.51 -17.67 -0.27
CA VAL A 537 10.32 -17.55 -1.13
C VAL A 537 10.36 -18.66 -2.17
N THR A 538 9.34 -19.51 -2.19
CA THR A 538 9.21 -20.58 -3.18
C THR A 538 8.19 -20.21 -4.23
N ILE A 539 8.50 -20.39 -5.51
CA ILE A 539 7.67 -20.00 -6.65
C ILE A 539 7.29 -21.26 -7.41
N ASN A 540 6.01 -21.61 -7.47
CA ASN A 540 5.56 -22.79 -8.18
C ASN A 540 5.58 -22.57 -9.70
N ILE A 541 6.39 -23.34 -10.40
CA ILE A 541 6.50 -23.31 -11.87
C ILE A 541 5.98 -24.59 -12.53
N ASN A 542 5.32 -25.45 -11.75
CA ASN A 542 4.52 -26.56 -12.25
C ASN A 542 3.04 -26.20 -12.07
N LEU A 543 2.52 -25.43 -13.03
CA LEU A 543 1.10 -25.08 -13.11
C LEU A 543 0.37 -26.13 -13.95
N GLU A 544 -0.68 -26.72 -13.39
CA GLU A 544 -1.60 -27.56 -14.18
C GLU A 544 -2.38 -26.65 -15.14
N GLN A 545 -2.67 -27.14 -16.36
CA GLN A 545 -3.56 -26.39 -17.25
C GLN A 545 -4.93 -26.28 -16.57
N PRO A 546 -5.61 -25.11 -16.60
CA PRO A 546 -7.02 -25.09 -16.27
C PRO A 546 -7.69 -26.08 -17.21
N SER A 547 -8.27 -27.12 -16.61
CA SER A 547 -9.06 -28.10 -17.35
C SER A 547 -10.06 -27.32 -18.19
N ARG A 548 -9.96 -27.45 -19.52
CA ARG A 548 -11.00 -26.97 -20.43
C ARG A 548 -12.32 -27.45 -19.86
N ILE A 549 -13.13 -26.50 -19.38
CA ILE A 549 -14.49 -26.76 -18.91
C ILE A 549 -15.16 -27.54 -20.04
N LYS A 550 -15.51 -28.80 -19.75
CA LYS A 550 -16.33 -29.63 -20.63
C LYS A 550 -17.78 -29.43 -20.27
#